data_AF-A0A8T0ICL1-F1
#
_entry.id   AF-A0A8T0ICL1-F1
#
_cell.length_a   1.000
_cell.length_b   1.000
_cell.length_c   1.000
_cell.angle_alpha   90.00
_cell.angle_beta   90.00
_cell.angle_gamma   90.00
#
_symmetry.space_group_name_H-M   'P 1'
#
loop_
_entity.id
_entity.type
_entity.pdbx_description
1 polymer ?
#
loop_
_entity_poly.entity_id
_entity_poly.type
_entity_poly.pdbx_seq_one_letter_code
_entity_poly.pdbx_strand_id
1 'polypeptide(L)'
;MLSEVYRVLKPGGKYFLISCGDPRSRMAYLKTDSLPWESITLHTIPRTNSRRSHEAYPLRKITEPILLQKDLTLGPLFNLEDPDLHFVYVCLKVGGPKIKPVPVEEPLPMLRCKW
;
A
#
# COMPACT_ATOMS: atom_id res chain seq x y z
N MET A 1 2.37 -17.09 -1.01
CA MET A 1 1.92 -15.98 -1.89
C MET A 1 2.55 -14.65 -1.49
N LEU A 2 2.29 -14.11 -0.28
CA LEU A 2 2.82 -12.80 0.13
C LEU A 2 4.36 -12.72 0.15
N SER A 3 5.05 -13.82 0.52
CA SER A 3 6.52 -13.93 0.44
C SER A 3 7.06 -13.67 -0.97
N GLU A 4 6.43 -14.27 -1.98
CA GLU A 4 6.84 -14.10 -3.37
C GLU A 4 6.56 -12.68 -3.87
N VAL A 5 5.41 -12.11 -3.51
CA VAL A 5 5.09 -10.71 -3.79
C VAL A 5 6.15 -9.79 -3.19
N TYR A 6 6.50 -10.01 -1.91
CA TYR A 6 7.55 -9.23 -1.26
C TYR A 6 8.91 -9.42 -1.94
N ARG A 7 9.28 -10.63 -2.35
CA ARG A 7 10.55 -10.93 -3.04
C ARG A 7 10.67 -10.17 -4.37
N VAL A 8 9.61 -10.12 -5.18
CA VAL A 8 9.65 -9.48 -6.51
C VAL A 8 9.52 -7.95 -6.46
N LEU A 9 8.95 -7.40 -5.39
CA LEU A 9 8.84 -5.96 -5.22
C LEU A 9 10.22 -5.33 -5.02
N LYS A 10 10.50 -4.24 -5.74
CA LYS A 10 11.67 -3.41 -5.48
C LYS A 10 11.55 -2.73 -4.11
N PRO A 11 12.66 -2.33 -3.47
CA PRO A 11 12.59 -1.53 -2.26
C PRO A 11 11.82 -0.22 -2.51
N GLY A 12 10.92 0.16 -1.59
CA GLY A 12 9.96 1.25 -1.80
C GLY A 12 8.79 0.90 -2.72
N GLY A 13 8.69 -0.34 -3.19
CA GLY A 13 7.56 -0.83 -3.98
C GLY A 13 6.27 -0.88 -3.17
N LYS A 14 5.14 -0.67 -3.85
CA LYS A 14 3.80 -0.68 -3.24
C LYS A 14 3.05 -1.94 -3.65
N TYR A 15 2.43 -2.60 -2.69
CA TYR A 15 1.52 -3.72 -2.91
C TYR A 15 0.09 -3.30 -2.57
N PHE A 16 -0.80 -3.44 -3.55
CA PHE A 16 -2.23 -3.20 -3.37
C PHE A 16 -2.94 -4.55 -3.24
N LEU A 17 -3.59 -4.78 -2.11
CA LEU A 17 -4.43 -5.95 -1.88
C LEU A 17 -5.88 -5.48 -1.74
N ILE A 18 -6.82 -6.11 -2.45
CA ILE A 18 -8.25 -5.83 -2.35
C ILE A 18 -8.94 -7.08 -1.82
N SER A 19 -9.74 -6.95 -0.76
CA SER A 19 -10.45 -8.08 -0.16
C SER A 19 -11.85 -7.68 0.33
N CYS A 20 -12.81 -8.58 0.20
CA CYS A 20 -14.18 -8.40 0.71
C CYS A 20 -14.37 -8.95 2.13
N GLY A 21 -13.30 -9.44 2.78
CA GLY A 21 -13.36 -10.06 4.10
C GLY A 21 -12.87 -9.14 5.21
N ASP A 22 -13.17 -9.52 6.46
CA ASP A 22 -12.80 -8.78 7.67
C ASP A 22 -11.29 -8.42 7.67
N PRO A 23 -10.93 -7.14 7.76
CA PRO A 23 -9.54 -6.70 7.74
C PRO A 23 -8.72 -7.20 8.91
N ARG A 24 -9.31 -7.59 10.05
CA ARG A 24 -8.58 -8.21 11.17
C ARG A 24 -7.92 -9.51 10.74
N SER A 25 -8.68 -10.36 10.05
CA SER A 25 -8.19 -11.63 9.53
C SER A 25 -7.03 -11.43 8.57
N ARG A 26 -7.14 -10.42 7.67
CA ARG A 26 -6.11 -10.17 6.67
C ARG A 26 -4.88 -9.49 7.25
N MET A 27 -5.08 -8.58 8.19
CA MET A 27 -4.01 -7.82 8.81
C MET A 27 -3.04 -8.72 9.59
N ALA A 28 -3.53 -9.82 10.18
CA ALA A 28 -2.68 -10.79 10.86
C ALA A 28 -1.59 -11.39 9.94
N TYR A 29 -1.93 -11.63 8.67
CA TYR A 29 -0.98 -12.13 7.66
C TYR A 29 -0.08 -11.03 7.08
N LEU A 30 -0.53 -9.78 7.09
CA LEU A 30 0.27 -8.65 6.59
C LEU A 30 1.27 -8.18 7.65
N LYS A 31 0.95 -8.26 8.94
CA LYS A 31 1.82 -7.83 10.05
C LYS A 31 2.75 -8.93 10.58
N THR A 32 3.05 -9.95 9.78
CA THR A 32 3.97 -11.02 10.19
C THR A 32 5.42 -10.53 10.13
N ASP A 33 6.24 -10.91 11.12
CA ASP A 33 7.66 -10.51 11.21
C ASP A 33 8.51 -10.90 9.98
N SER A 34 8.10 -11.94 9.26
CA SER A 34 8.76 -12.40 8.02
C SER A 34 8.56 -11.46 6.82
N LEU A 35 7.64 -10.50 6.92
CA LEU A 35 7.30 -9.53 5.88
C LEU A 35 7.32 -8.12 6.46
N PRO A 36 8.51 -7.53 6.66
CA PRO A 36 8.64 -6.21 7.26
C PRO A 36 8.18 -5.15 6.25
N TRP A 37 6.89 -4.85 6.25
CA TRP A 37 6.35 -3.68 5.54
C TRP A 37 6.69 -2.42 6.34
N GLU A 38 7.08 -1.36 5.65
CA GLU A 38 7.38 -0.05 6.25
C GLU A 38 6.11 0.61 6.77
N SER A 39 5.04 0.52 5.99
CA SER A 39 3.72 1.00 6.37
C SER A 39 2.62 0.22 5.66
N ILE A 40 1.46 0.14 6.31
CA ILE A 40 0.24 -0.45 5.74
C ILE A 40 -0.88 0.57 5.94
N THR A 41 -1.45 1.08 4.84
CA THR A 41 -2.64 1.93 4.89
C THR A 41 -3.85 1.17 4.38
N LEU A 42 -5.02 1.43 4.99
CA LEU A 42 -6.27 0.78 4.63
C LEU A 42 -7.22 1.80 4.03
N HIS A 43 -7.88 1.44 2.93
CA HIS A 43 -8.94 2.23 2.30
C HIS A 43 -10.18 1.34 2.14
N THR A 44 -11.35 1.96 1.99
CA THR A 44 -12.60 1.24 1.67
C THR A 44 -13.17 1.74 0.37
N ILE A 45 -13.60 0.81 -0.47
CA ILE A 45 -14.31 1.09 -1.72
C ILE A 45 -15.68 0.40 -1.65
N PRO A 46 -16.80 1.12 -1.89
CA PRO A 46 -18.11 0.48 -1.96
C PRO A 46 -18.16 -0.51 -3.13
N ARG A 47 -18.83 -1.64 -2.94
CA ARG A 47 -19.07 -2.63 -3.99
C ARG A 47 -19.99 -2.05 -5.05
N THR A 48 -19.73 -2.38 -6.31
CA THR A 48 -20.64 -2.04 -7.40
C THR A 48 -22.02 -2.66 -7.14
N ASN A 49 -23.09 -1.90 -7.38
CA ASN A 49 -24.49 -2.30 -7.14
C ASN A 49 -24.85 -2.63 -5.68
N SER A 50 -24.06 -2.18 -4.72
CA SER A 50 -24.38 -2.28 -3.29
C SER A 50 -25.26 -1.13 -2.80
N ARG A 51 -25.86 -1.27 -1.62
CA ARG A 51 -26.60 -0.15 -1.00
C ARG A 51 -25.69 1.07 -0.82
N ARG A 52 -24.45 0.84 -0.38
CA ARG A 52 -23.41 1.87 -0.22
C ARG A 52 -22.93 2.49 -1.53
N SER A 53 -23.25 1.91 -2.70
CA SER A 53 -22.92 2.52 -4.00
C SER A 53 -23.97 3.51 -4.50
N HIS A 54 -25.22 3.34 -4.07
CA HIS A 54 -26.35 4.22 -4.41
C HIS A 54 -26.52 5.35 -3.41
N GLU A 55 -26.19 5.11 -2.14
CA GLU A 55 -25.97 6.18 -1.18
C GLU A 55 -24.76 6.97 -1.68
N ALA A 56 -24.98 8.20 -2.17
CA ALA A 56 -23.96 9.09 -2.69
C ALA A 56 -22.90 9.33 -1.60
N TYR A 57 -21.91 8.44 -1.50
CA TYR A 57 -21.01 8.29 -0.37
C TYR A 57 -20.28 9.62 -0.13
N PRO A 58 -20.75 10.50 0.78
CA PRO A 58 -20.16 11.81 0.96
C PRO A 58 -19.08 11.77 2.05
N LEU A 59 -18.91 10.62 2.70
CA LEU A 59 -18.24 10.57 3.98
C LEU A 59 -16.72 10.66 3.84
N ARG A 60 -16.10 10.13 2.77
CA ARG A 60 -14.65 10.25 2.49
C ARG A 60 -14.32 10.05 1.01
N LYS A 61 -13.28 10.73 0.53
CA LYS A 61 -12.65 10.40 -0.76
C LYS A 61 -12.00 9.02 -0.64
N ILE A 62 -12.15 8.16 -1.66
CA ILE A 62 -11.51 6.83 -1.73
C ILE A 62 -9.99 6.91 -1.48
N THR A 63 -9.38 8.04 -1.85
CA THR A 63 -7.95 8.32 -1.68
C THR A 63 -7.51 8.50 -0.23
N GLU A 64 -8.43 8.74 0.70
CA GLU A 64 -8.10 9.00 2.09
C GLU A 64 -7.96 7.68 2.87
N PRO A 65 -6.83 7.48 3.57
CA PRO A 65 -6.63 6.28 4.37
C PRO A 65 -7.54 6.30 5.61
N ILE A 66 -7.99 5.12 5.99
CA ILE A 66 -8.69 4.89 7.25
C ILE A 66 -7.65 4.67 8.33
N LEU A 67 -7.76 5.44 9.40
CA LEU A 67 -6.99 5.22 10.62
C LEU A 67 -7.52 3.95 11.28
N LEU A 68 -6.72 2.88 11.20
CA LEU A 68 -6.95 1.67 11.96
C LEU A 68 -6.62 1.93 13.43
N GLN A 69 -7.57 1.65 14.31
CA GLN A 69 -7.33 1.67 15.75
C GLN A 69 -6.42 0.49 16.15
N LYS A 70 -5.90 0.50 17.40
CA LYS A 70 -4.95 -0.54 17.88
C LYS A 70 -5.53 -1.95 17.86
N ASP A 71 -6.83 -2.07 18.06
CA ASP A 71 -7.65 -3.28 17.97
C ASP A 71 -8.07 -3.62 16.54
N LEU A 72 -7.57 -2.88 15.55
CA LEU A 72 -7.90 -3.00 14.13
C LEU A 72 -9.38 -2.74 13.84
N THR A 73 -10.11 -2.09 14.76
CA THR A 73 -11.46 -1.64 14.44
C THR A 73 -11.42 -0.42 13.55
N LEU A 74 -12.39 -0.36 12.65
CA LEU A 74 -12.72 0.86 11.95
C LEU A 74 -13.74 1.57 12.85
N GLY A 75 -13.55 2.87 13.09
CA GLY A 75 -14.43 3.64 13.97
C GLY A 75 -15.92 3.47 13.62
N PRO A 76 -16.85 3.99 14.44
CA PRO A 76 -18.27 3.60 14.47
C PRO A 76 -19.05 3.73 13.14
N LEU A 77 -18.48 4.39 12.13
CA LEU A 77 -19.03 4.55 10.78
C LEU A 77 -18.84 3.32 9.87
N PHE A 78 -17.97 2.38 10.25
CA PHE A 78 -17.61 1.25 9.42
C PHE A 78 -17.82 -0.04 10.18
N ASN A 79 -18.79 -0.83 9.73
CA ASN A 79 -18.86 -2.21 10.17
C ASN A 79 -17.81 -3.03 9.39
N LEU A 80 -16.93 -3.71 10.10
CA LEU A 80 -15.88 -4.56 9.52
C LEU A 80 -16.44 -5.72 8.70
N GLU A 81 -17.68 -6.10 9.00
CA GLU A 81 -18.41 -7.20 8.36
C GLU A 81 -19.39 -6.70 7.30
N ASP A 82 -19.28 -5.45 6.87
CA ASP A 82 -20.19 -4.93 5.86
C ASP A 82 -19.95 -5.63 4.51
N PRO A 83 -20.93 -6.40 4.00
CA PRO A 83 -20.77 -7.13 2.74
C PRO A 83 -20.68 -6.20 1.54
N ASP A 84 -20.99 -4.91 1.70
CA ASP A 84 -21.01 -3.90 0.64
C ASP A 84 -19.68 -3.14 0.52
N LEU A 85 -18.65 -3.49 1.29
CA LEU A 85 -17.34 -2.83 1.25
C LEU A 85 -16.22 -3.78 0.76
N HIS A 86 -15.35 -3.24 -0.08
CA HIS A 86 -14.02 -3.78 -0.33
C HIS A 86 -12.99 -3.05 0.51
N PHE A 87 -12.10 -3.79 1.13
CA PHE A 87 -10.95 -3.29 1.87
C PHE A 87 -9.72 -3.31 0.96
N VAL A 88 -9.10 -2.15 0.78
CA VAL A 88 -7.88 -1.96 -0.01
C VAL A 88 -6.71 -1.68 0.91
N TYR A 89 -5.78 -2.62 1.00
CA TYR A 89 -4.54 -2.49 1.77
C TYR A 89 -3.44 -2.03 0.83
N VAL A 90 -2.75 -0.95 1.20
CA VAL A 90 -1.56 -0.46 0.51
C VAL A 90 -0.38 -0.72 1.42
N CYS A 91 0.44 -1.72 1.06
CA CYS A 91 1.63 -2.09 1.82
C CYS A 91 2.87 -1.52 1.13
N LEU A 92 3.66 -0.75 1.87
CA LEU A 92 4.93 -0.21 1.38
C LEU A 92 6.06 -1.14 1.80
N LYS A 93 6.81 -1.67 0.83
CA LYS A 93 8.02 -2.44 1.10
C LYS A 93 9.12 -1.50 1.60
N VAL A 94 9.81 -1.90 2.68
CA VAL A 94 10.92 -1.12 3.26
C VAL A 94 11.87 -0.64 2.16
N GLY A 95 12.04 0.67 2.11
CA GLY A 95 13.06 1.29 1.28
C GLY A 95 14.43 0.74 1.67
N GLY A 96 15.16 0.21 0.68
CA GLY A 96 16.56 -0.17 0.87
C GLY A 96 17.37 1.07 1.27
N PRO A 97 18.64 0.91 1.68
CA PRO A 97 19.48 2.04 1.98
C PRO A 97 19.42 3.05 0.84
N LYS A 98 19.11 4.32 1.15
CA LYS A 98 19.11 5.41 0.17
C LYS A 98 20.54 5.54 -0.35
N ILE A 99 20.84 4.92 -1.48
CA ILE A 99 22.12 5.10 -2.17
C ILE A 99 22.14 6.57 -2.58
N LYS A 100 23.06 7.35 -1.99
CA LYS A 100 23.29 8.72 -2.44
C LYS A 100 23.59 8.67 -3.93
N PRO A 101 23.01 9.54 -4.78
CA PRO A 101 23.38 9.58 -6.18
C PRO A 101 24.90 9.69 -6.28
N VAL A 102 25.50 8.72 -6.96
CA VAL A 102 26.94 8.72 -7.23
C VAL A 102 27.23 10.01 -8.01
N PRO A 103 28.20 10.84 -7.57
CA PRO A 103 28.62 11.99 -8.35
C PRO A 103 28.96 11.52 -9.76
N VAL A 104 28.29 12.08 -10.76
CA VAL A 104 28.61 11.80 -12.16
C VAL A 104 30.01 12.37 -12.39
N GLU A 105 31.02 11.49 -12.53
CA GLU A 105 32.37 11.91 -12.93
C GLU A 105 32.28 12.68 -14.24
N GLU A 106 32.87 13.88 -14.26
CA GLU A 106 32.96 14.72 -15.45
C GLU A 106 33.62 13.94 -16.59
N PRO A 107 33.09 14.02 -17.83
CA PRO A 107 33.72 13.36 -18.96
C PRO A 107 35.12 13.92 -19.18
N LEU A 108 36.11 13.02 -19.18
CA LEU A 108 37.51 13.32 -19.50
C LEU A 108 37.60 14.17 -20.78
N PRO A 109 38.44 15.23 -20.80
CA PRO A 109 38.55 16.09 -21.96
C PRO A 109 38.99 15.28 -23.17
N MET A 110 38.17 15.31 -24.22
CA MET A 110 38.46 14.72 -25.52
C MET A 110 39.82 15.23 -26.02
N LEU A 111 40.81 14.34 -26.06
CA LEU A 111 42.07 14.55 -26.75
C LEU A 111 41.74 14.79 -28.23
N ARG A 112 41.84 16.05 -28.65
CA ARG A 112 41.79 16.41 -30.08
C ARG A 112 43.02 15.79 -30.75
N CYS A 113 42.80 14.74 -31.56
CA CYS A 113 43.77 14.33 -32.56
C CYS A 113 43.99 15.51 -33.50
N LYS A 114 45.19 16.11 -33.44
CA LYS A 114 45.66 17.04 -34.46
C LYS A 114 46.20 16.20 -35.62
N TRP A 115 45.65 16.40 -36.81
CA TRP A 115 46.21 15.94 -38.08
C TRP A 115 47.33 16.88 -38.50
#